data_AF-A0AA38YL26-F1
#
_entry.id   AF-A0AA38YL26-F1
#
_cell.length_a   1.000
_cell.length_b   1.000
_cell.length_c   1.000
_cell.angle_alpha   90.00
_cell.angle_beta   90.00
_cell.angle_gamma   90.00
#
_symmetry.space_group_name_H-M   'P 1'
#
loop_
_entity.id
_entity.type
_entity.pdbx_description
1 polymer ?
#
loop_
_entity_poly.entity_id
_entity_poly.type
_entity_poly.pdbx_seq_one_letter_code
_entity_poly.pdbx_strand_id
1 'polypeptide(L)'
;MKIWAPEFGFFVILVLLSVQAVCGIRFVIDREECFSHNVEYEGDTIHASFVVIKVDASWHYSKDGVDLVVKGPSGNQIQDYRDKTSEKFEFMAHEKGLHRFCFTNKSPYHETIDFDVYTGHFAYYDQHAKDEHFKPLLEQISKLEEALYNIQFEQHWLEAQTERQARGTTKSAITLYALI
;
A
#
# COMPACT_ATOMS: atom_id res chain seq x y z
N MET A 1 -34.94 -22.09 21.04
CA MET A 1 -33.99 -21.19 20.34
C MET A 1 -33.14 -20.49 21.38
N LYS A 2 -31.86 -20.86 21.47
CA LYS A 2 -30.90 -20.32 22.44
C LYS A 2 -30.31 -19.06 21.83
N ILE A 3 -30.71 -17.90 22.35
CA ILE A 3 -30.31 -16.59 21.84
C ILE A 3 -28.81 -16.41 22.12
N TRP A 4 -28.10 -16.02 21.07
CA TRP A 4 -26.64 -15.92 20.98
C TRP A 4 -26.08 -14.90 21.99
N ALA A 5 -24.89 -15.19 22.52
CA ALA A 5 -24.29 -14.46 23.62
C ALA A 5 -23.93 -13.00 23.25
N PRO A 6 -24.35 -11.99 24.06
CA PRO A 6 -24.05 -10.57 23.82
C PRO A 6 -22.54 -10.26 23.88
N GLU A 7 -21.76 -11.13 24.53
CA GLU A 7 -20.30 -11.05 24.67
C GLU A 7 -19.59 -11.06 23.31
N PHE A 8 -20.04 -11.90 22.36
CA PHE A 8 -19.43 -11.97 21.01
C PHE A 8 -19.71 -10.72 20.19
N GLY A 9 -20.88 -10.11 20.36
CA GLY A 9 -21.23 -8.86 19.69
C GLY A 9 -20.31 -7.71 20.10
N PHE A 10 -19.96 -7.65 21.39
CA PHE A 10 -19.07 -6.61 21.92
C PHE A 10 -17.65 -6.70 21.34
N PHE A 11 -17.08 -7.90 21.29
CA PHE A 11 -15.75 -8.11 20.66
C PHE A 11 -15.75 -7.75 19.17
N VAL A 12 -16.80 -8.10 18.43
CA VAL A 12 -16.93 -7.75 17.01
C VAL A 12 -17.02 -6.24 16.82
N ILE A 13 -17.79 -5.53 17.66
CA ILE A 13 -17.87 -4.06 17.63
C ILE A 13 -16.52 -3.42 17.95
N LEU A 14 -15.80 -3.94 18.95
CA LEU A 14 -14.47 -3.43 19.34
C LEU A 14 -13.43 -3.59 18.22
N VAL A 15 -13.48 -4.71 17.51
CA VAL A 15 -12.62 -4.96 16.34
C VAL A 15 -13.00 -4.07 15.16
N LEU A 16 -14.28 -3.83 14.92
CA LEU A 16 -14.71 -2.91 13.86
C LEU A 16 -14.30 -1.46 14.15
N LEU A 17 -14.29 -1.05 15.43
CA LEU A 17 -13.84 0.28 15.85
C LEU A 17 -12.32 0.47 15.76
N SER A 18 -11.53 -0.60 15.71
CA SER A 18 -10.06 -0.51 15.59
C SER A 18 -9.57 -0.42 14.15
N VAL A 19 -10.43 -0.66 13.15
CA VAL A 19 -10.07 -0.50 11.74
C VAL A 19 -10.02 0.98 11.41
N GLN A 20 -8.83 1.58 11.51
CA GLN A 20 -8.59 2.91 10.97
C GLN A 20 -8.66 2.84 9.44
N ALA A 21 -9.56 3.61 8.85
CA ALA A 21 -9.59 3.77 7.41
C ALA A 21 -8.31 4.49 6.95
N VAL A 22 -7.59 3.90 6.00
CA VAL A 22 -6.50 4.59 5.30
C VAL A 22 -7.15 5.58 4.33
N CYS A 23 -6.90 6.87 4.54
CA CYS A 23 -7.42 7.93 3.68
C CYS A 23 -6.35 8.35 2.67
N GLY A 24 -6.56 7.98 1.41
CA GLY A 24 -5.86 8.56 0.26
C GLY A 24 -6.58 9.81 -0.27
N ILE A 25 -5.84 10.71 -0.90
CA ILE A 25 -6.38 11.92 -1.55
C ILE A 25 -6.25 11.75 -3.05
N ARG A 26 -7.38 11.84 -3.75
CA ARG A 26 -7.41 11.93 -5.21
C ARG A 26 -7.77 13.34 -5.66
N PHE A 27 -6.95 13.93 -6.51
CA PHE A 27 -7.14 15.31 -6.97
C PHE A 27 -6.73 15.47 -8.44
N VAL A 28 -7.26 16.51 -9.07
CA VAL A 28 -6.93 16.90 -10.44
C VAL A 28 -5.91 18.04 -10.38
N ILE A 29 -4.80 17.91 -11.11
CA ILE A 29 -3.72 18.91 -11.16
C ILE A 29 -3.64 19.56 -12.54
N ASP A 30 -3.50 20.89 -12.57
CA ASP A 30 -3.21 21.64 -13.80
C ASP A 30 -1.71 21.95 -13.94
N ARG A 31 -1.13 22.63 -12.94
CA ARG A 31 0.26 23.08 -12.95
C ARG A 31 1.03 22.63 -11.71
N GLU A 32 0.71 23.18 -10.55
CA GLU A 32 1.37 22.84 -9.29
C GLU A 32 0.32 22.74 -8.18
N GLU A 33 0.39 21.69 -7.37
CA GLU A 33 -0.45 21.52 -6.19
C GLU A 33 0.38 21.02 -5.01
N CYS A 34 0.19 21.62 -3.83
CA CYS A 34 0.99 21.33 -2.64
C CYS A 34 0.12 20.91 -1.44
N PHE A 35 0.47 19.77 -0.83
CA PHE A 35 -0.17 19.24 0.37
C PHE A 35 0.77 19.34 1.56
N SER A 36 0.22 19.57 2.75
CA SER A 36 1.01 19.60 3.99
C SER A 36 0.56 18.49 4.92
N HIS A 37 1.52 17.73 5.45
CA HIS A 37 1.30 16.64 6.39
C HIS A 37 2.05 16.93 7.68
N ASN A 38 1.36 16.88 8.82
CA ASN A 38 1.98 17.18 10.12
C ASN A 38 2.59 15.92 10.72
N VAL A 39 3.86 16.00 11.12
CA VAL A 39 4.54 14.96 11.89
C VAL A 39 4.70 15.42 13.33
N GLU A 40 4.23 14.59 14.27
CA GLU A 40 4.22 14.95 15.70
C GLU A 40 5.60 14.76 16.35
N TYR A 41 6.32 13.70 16.00
CA TYR A 41 7.58 13.32 16.64
C TYR A 41 8.75 13.29 15.65
N GLU A 42 9.91 13.76 16.14
CA GLU A 42 11.18 13.58 15.45
C GLU A 42 11.57 12.10 15.48
N GLY A 43 12.06 11.60 14.35
CA GLY A 43 12.41 10.19 14.15
C GLY A 43 11.29 9.32 13.60
N ASP A 44 10.06 9.84 13.49
CA ASP A 44 8.95 9.13 12.84
C ASP A 44 9.22 8.91 11.35
N THR A 45 8.74 7.78 10.82
CA THR A 45 8.87 7.47 9.39
C THR A 45 7.63 7.91 8.65
N ILE A 46 7.79 8.75 7.63
CA ILE A 46 6.72 9.08 6.69
C ILE A 46 6.76 8.08 5.55
N HIS A 47 5.63 7.42 5.29
CA HIS A 47 5.44 6.59 4.11
C HIS A 47 4.48 7.31 3.17
N ALA A 48 4.84 7.38 1.90
CA ALA A 48 4.05 8.06 0.89
C ALA A 48 4.08 7.31 -0.44
N SER A 49 3.00 7.40 -1.18
CA SER A 49 2.92 6.90 -2.54
C SER A 49 2.01 7.74 -3.40
N PHE A 50 2.30 7.79 -4.70
CA PHE A 50 1.37 8.37 -5.65
C PHE A 50 1.29 7.57 -6.94
N VAL A 51 0.15 7.71 -7.64
CA VAL A 51 -0.09 7.19 -8.98
C VAL A 51 -0.81 8.24 -9.81
N VAL A 52 -0.30 8.52 -11.01
CA VAL A 52 -0.98 9.33 -12.02
C VAL A 52 -2.01 8.45 -12.71
N ILE A 53 -3.29 8.73 -12.47
CA ILE A 53 -4.43 8.05 -13.09
C ILE A 53 -4.70 8.70 -14.45
N LYS A 54 -4.35 7.98 -15.52
CA LYS A 54 -4.72 8.37 -16.88
C LYS A 54 -6.12 7.85 -17.18
N VAL A 55 -7.07 8.75 -17.41
CA VAL A 55 -8.38 8.39 -17.93
C VAL A 55 -8.26 8.29 -19.45
N ASP A 56 -8.50 7.11 -20.03
CA ASP A 56 -8.29 6.74 -21.43
C ASP A 56 -8.70 7.83 -22.46
N ALA A 57 -7.75 8.71 -22.78
CA ALA A 57 -7.76 9.47 -24.02
C ALA A 57 -6.95 8.65 -25.02
N SER A 58 -7.67 7.96 -25.92
CA SER A 58 -7.22 6.95 -26.88
C SER A 58 -6.09 7.38 -27.84
N TRP A 59 -5.51 8.59 -27.72
CA TRP A 59 -4.58 9.15 -28.70
C TRP A 59 -3.40 9.97 -28.11
N HIS A 60 -3.29 10.13 -26.79
CA HIS A 60 -2.21 10.93 -26.18
C HIS A 60 -1.54 10.20 -25.00
N TYR A 61 -0.89 9.08 -25.26
CA TYR A 61 0.11 8.52 -24.34
C TYR A 61 1.41 9.33 -24.45
N SER A 62 1.43 10.57 -23.96
CA SER A 62 2.71 11.15 -23.61
C SER A 62 3.24 10.41 -22.37
N LYS A 63 4.54 10.14 -22.33
CA LYS A 63 5.22 9.61 -21.14
C LYS A 63 5.43 10.69 -20.08
N ASP A 64 4.69 11.80 -20.18
CA ASP A 64 4.84 12.94 -19.31
C ASP A 64 4.39 12.50 -17.91
N GLY A 65 5.35 12.48 -17.00
CA GLY A 65 5.12 12.22 -15.59
C GLY A 65 4.83 13.52 -14.85
N VAL A 66 4.83 13.41 -13.54
CA VAL A 66 4.80 14.54 -12.62
C VAL A 66 6.13 14.60 -11.88
N ASP A 67 6.52 15.81 -11.51
CA ASP A 67 7.58 16.02 -10.53
C ASP A 67 6.95 16.08 -9.14
N LEU A 68 7.63 15.55 -8.14
CA LEU A 68 7.27 15.66 -6.73
C LEU A 68 8.49 16.15 -5.95
N VAL A 69 8.33 17.29 -5.29
CA VAL A 69 9.31 17.84 -4.34
C VAL A 69 8.75 17.78 -2.94
N VAL A 70 9.51 17.15 -2.03
CA VAL A 70 9.17 17.08 -0.60
C VAL A 70 10.07 18.04 0.16
N LYS A 71 9.46 18.89 0.99
CA LYS A 71 10.16 19.84 1.85
C LYS A 71 9.84 19.59 3.32
N GLY A 72 10.86 19.75 4.16
CA GLY A 72 10.72 19.69 5.61
C GLY A 72 10.09 20.96 6.19
N PRO A 73 9.81 20.97 7.51
CA PRO A 73 9.24 22.11 8.22
C PRO A 73 10.07 23.39 8.08
N SER A 74 11.40 23.25 8.04
CA SER A 74 12.35 24.35 7.84
C SER A 74 12.48 24.81 6.38
N GLY A 75 11.76 24.18 5.45
CA GLY A 75 11.77 24.51 4.01
C GLY A 75 12.92 23.88 3.22
N ASN A 76 13.78 23.10 3.87
CA ASN A 76 14.80 22.30 3.21
C ASN A 76 14.17 21.21 2.33
N GLN A 77 14.76 20.97 1.16
CA GLN A 77 14.34 19.90 0.27
C GLN A 77 14.82 18.55 0.81
N ILE A 78 13.92 17.59 0.94
CA ILE A 78 14.18 16.23 1.45
C ILE A 78 14.23 15.23 0.29
N GLN A 79 13.21 15.24 -0.58
CA GLN A 79 13.12 14.36 -1.75
C GLN A 79 12.78 15.16 -3.01
N ASP A 80 13.22 14.66 -4.17
CA ASP A 80 12.96 15.21 -5.50
C ASP A 80 12.85 14.06 -6.50
N TYR A 81 11.61 13.81 -6.94
CA TYR A 81 11.29 12.81 -7.95
C TYR A 81 10.86 13.55 -9.21
N ARG A 82 11.43 13.19 -10.36
CA ARG A 82 11.14 13.84 -11.63
C ARG A 82 10.62 12.88 -12.67
N ASP A 83 9.70 13.38 -13.49
CA ASP A 83 9.12 12.66 -14.63
C ASP A 83 8.60 11.26 -14.26
N LYS A 84 7.91 11.16 -13.12
CA LYS A 84 7.36 9.90 -12.59
C LYS A 84 5.86 9.79 -12.82
N THR A 85 5.40 8.60 -13.22
CA THR A 85 3.96 8.29 -13.29
C THR A 85 3.45 7.60 -12.03
N SER A 86 4.35 7.03 -11.23
CA SER A 86 4.05 6.50 -9.90
C SER A 86 5.34 6.37 -9.10
N GLU A 87 5.25 6.47 -7.78
CA GLU A 87 6.36 6.19 -6.87
C GLU A 87 5.83 5.79 -5.51
N LYS A 88 6.55 4.90 -4.81
CA LYS A 88 6.32 4.57 -3.40
C LYS A 88 7.63 4.73 -2.64
N PHE A 89 7.61 5.52 -1.59
CA PHE A 89 8.82 5.88 -0.87
C PHE A 89 8.56 6.13 0.61
N GLU A 90 9.65 6.13 1.38
CA GLU A 90 9.63 6.43 2.80
C GLU A 90 10.87 7.22 3.19
N PHE A 91 10.75 8.03 4.24
CA PHE A 91 11.87 8.74 4.82
C PHE A 91 11.60 9.05 6.30
N MET A 92 12.68 9.20 7.07
CA MET A 92 12.61 9.59 8.46
C MET A 92 12.46 11.11 8.59
N ALA A 93 11.50 11.57 9.39
CA ALA A 93 11.32 12.97 9.71
C ALA A 93 12.34 13.40 10.78
N HIS A 94 13.38 14.10 10.35
CA HIS A 94 14.39 14.66 11.27
C HIS A 94 13.90 15.86 12.07
N GLU A 95 12.75 16.42 11.73
CA GLU A 95 12.15 17.55 12.43
C GLU A 95 10.64 17.34 12.54
N LYS A 96 10.08 17.62 13.71
CA LYS A 96 8.61 17.65 13.87
C LYS A 96 8.00 18.85 13.13
N GLY A 97 6.77 18.68 12.64
CA GLY A 97 6.00 19.74 12.00
C GLY A 97 5.54 19.42 10.58
N LEU A 98 5.17 20.47 9.85
CA LEU A 98 4.55 20.36 8.53
C LEU A 98 5.57 20.04 7.44
N HIS A 99 5.46 18.83 6.90
CA HIS A 99 6.15 18.42 5.68
C HIS A 99 5.27 18.75 4.48
N ARG A 100 5.85 19.35 3.44
CA ARG A 100 5.13 19.79 2.25
C ARG A 100 5.48 18.93 1.04
N PHE A 101 4.46 18.47 0.34
CA PHE A 101 4.53 17.64 -0.87
C PHE A 101 3.98 18.46 -2.03
N CYS A 102 4.84 18.91 -2.93
CA CYS A 102 4.45 19.72 -4.08
C CYS A 102 4.60 18.91 -5.37
N PHE A 103 3.48 18.70 -6.05
CA PHE A 103 3.41 18.05 -7.35
C PHE A 103 3.45 19.11 -8.44
N THR A 104 4.24 18.89 -9.50
CA THR A 104 4.25 19.72 -10.70
C THR A 104 3.90 18.87 -11.91
N ASN A 105 2.84 19.27 -12.62
CA ASN A 105 2.39 18.61 -13.83
C ASN A 105 3.23 19.04 -15.04
N LYS A 106 3.84 18.08 -15.73
CA LYS A 106 4.53 18.31 -17.00
C LYS A 106 3.61 18.22 -18.21
N SER A 107 2.47 17.53 -18.05
CA SER A 107 1.50 17.36 -19.10
C SER A 107 0.88 18.71 -19.49
N PRO A 108 0.61 18.95 -20.78
CA PRO A 108 -0.16 20.11 -21.21
C PRO A 108 -1.64 20.00 -20.81
N TYR A 109 -2.09 18.83 -20.35
CA TYR A 109 -3.46 18.54 -19.94
C TYR A 109 -3.57 18.34 -18.43
N HIS A 110 -4.78 18.44 -17.89
CA HIS A 110 -5.04 18.11 -16.50
C HIS A 110 -4.87 16.61 -16.25
N GLU A 111 -4.07 16.27 -15.26
CA GLU A 111 -3.86 14.88 -14.82
C GLU A 111 -4.59 14.65 -13.50
N THR A 112 -4.94 13.39 -13.22
CA THR A 112 -5.48 13.01 -11.90
C THR A 112 -4.41 12.26 -11.13
N ILE A 113 -4.15 12.66 -9.88
CA ILE A 113 -3.18 12.00 -9.01
C ILE A 113 -3.94 11.38 -7.84
N ASP A 114 -3.66 10.10 -7.58
CA ASP A 114 -3.97 9.44 -6.32
C ASP A 114 -2.73 9.52 -5.42
N PHE A 115 -2.85 10.14 -4.25
CA PHE A 115 -1.75 10.38 -3.31
C PHE A 115 -2.11 9.90 -1.92
N ASP A 116 -1.27 9.02 -1.38
CA ASP A 116 -1.37 8.49 -0.02
C ASP A 116 -0.17 8.94 0.79
N VAL A 117 -0.42 9.37 2.03
CA VAL A 117 0.62 9.68 3.01
C VAL A 117 0.17 9.26 4.41
N TYR A 118 1.05 8.56 5.13
CA TYR A 118 0.83 8.26 6.54
C TYR A 118 2.15 8.32 7.31
N THR A 119 2.05 8.61 8.61
CA THR A 119 3.19 8.60 9.53
C THR A 119 3.16 7.31 10.34
N GLY A 120 4.22 6.52 10.22
CA GLY A 120 4.51 5.39 11.11
C GLY A 120 5.28 5.89 12.31
N HIS A 121 4.66 5.81 13.49
CA HIS A 121 5.33 6.03 14.76
C HIS A 121 5.88 4.70 15.27
N PHE A 122 7.20 4.51 15.18
CA PHE A 122 7.85 3.46 15.95
C PHE A 122 8.23 4.07 17.29
N ALA A 123 7.42 3.81 18.31
CA ALA A 123 7.80 4.13 19.67
C ALA A 123 9.01 3.27 20.04
N TYR A 124 10.22 3.74 19.73
CA TYR A 124 11.44 3.20 20.32
C TYR A 124 11.45 3.68 21.78
N TYR A 125 10.62 3.04 22.60
CA TYR A 125 10.71 3.13 24.04
C TYR A 125 12.01 2.48 24.45
N ASP A 126 13.06 3.28 24.45
CA ASP A 126 14.24 3.00 25.22
C ASP A 126 13.77 2.87 26.69
N GLN A 127 13.94 1.66 27.23
CA GLN A 127 13.53 1.19 28.56
C GLN A 127 12.07 0.70 28.70
N HIS A 128 11.80 -0.56 28.33
CA HIS A 128 11.21 -1.61 29.20
C HIS A 128 10.75 -2.86 28.42
N ALA A 129 11.65 -3.50 27.67
CA ALA A 129 11.52 -4.94 27.46
C ALA A 129 12.90 -5.54 27.26
N LYS A 130 13.30 -6.40 28.20
CA LYS A 130 14.43 -7.30 27.97
C LYS A 130 14.08 -8.20 26.78
N ASP A 131 15.09 -8.64 26.04
CA ASP A 131 15.03 -9.59 24.91
C ASP A 131 14.07 -10.79 25.14
N GLU A 132 13.86 -11.17 26.40
CA GLU A 132 12.91 -12.22 26.81
C GLU A 132 11.43 -11.95 26.48
N HIS A 133 10.98 -10.70 26.41
CA HIS A 133 9.58 -10.38 26.08
C HIS A 133 9.31 -10.28 24.56
N PHE A 134 10.35 -10.06 23.76
CA PHE A 134 10.22 -9.98 22.30
C PHE A 134 10.34 -11.35 21.63
N LYS A 135 11.07 -12.29 22.23
CA LYS A 135 11.21 -13.65 21.71
C LYS A 135 9.88 -14.35 21.42
N PRO A 136 8.87 -14.34 22.31
CA PRO A 136 7.58 -14.97 22.03
C PRO A 136 6.86 -14.33 20.83
N LEU A 137 6.96 -13.01 20.67
CA LEU A 137 6.33 -12.29 19.57
C LEU A 137 7.03 -12.57 18.24
N LEU A 138 8.37 -12.51 18.23
CA LEU A 138 9.19 -12.83 17.06
C LEU A 138 9.00 -14.28 16.61
N GLU A 139 8.84 -15.22 17.55
CA GLU A 139 8.52 -16.61 17.25
C GLU A 139 7.12 -16.74 16.62
N GLN A 140 6.13 -15.96 17.07
CA GLN A 140 4.81 -15.94 16.43
C GLN A 140 4.84 -15.34 15.02
N ILE A 141 5.63 -14.29 14.80
CA ILE A 141 5.84 -13.70 13.46
C ILE A 141 6.49 -14.72 12.53
N SER A 142 7.52 -15.43 13.00
CA SER A 142 8.18 -16.50 12.23
C SER A 142 7.22 -17.64 11.86
N LYS A 143 6.33 -18.04 12.78
CA LYS A 143 5.29 -19.04 12.48
C LYS A 143 4.29 -18.56 11.44
N LEU A 144 3.95 -17.27 11.44
CA LEU A 144 3.05 -16.69 10.45
C LEU A 144 3.73 -16.62 9.07
N GLU A 145 5.01 -16.25 9.02
CA GLU A 145 5.81 -16.24 7.80
C GLU A 145 5.92 -17.64 7.20
N GLU A 146 6.17 -18.67 8.02
CA GLU A 146 6.19 -20.07 7.59
C GLU A 146 4.82 -20.53 7.06
N ALA A 147 3.73 -20.17 7.75
CA ALA A 147 2.38 -20.49 7.30
C ALA A 147 2.04 -19.83 5.96
N LEU A 148 2.44 -18.57 5.76
CA LEU A 148 2.26 -17.86 4.50
C LEU A 148 3.05 -18.53 3.36
N TYR A 149 4.31 -18.90 3.61
CA TYR A 149 5.13 -19.60 2.62
C TYR A 149 4.53 -20.95 2.23
N ASN A 150 3.99 -21.69 3.20
CA ASN A 150 3.31 -22.97 2.94
C ASN A 150 2.06 -22.79 2.07
N ILE A 151 1.25 -21.75 2.32
CA ILE A 151 0.08 -21.43 1.48
C ILE A 151 0.51 -21.14 0.04
N GLN A 152 1.57 -20.34 -0.14
CA GLN A 152 2.06 -19.99 -1.48
C GLN A 152 2.63 -21.21 -2.22
N PHE A 153 3.31 -22.10 -1.49
CA PHE A 153 3.77 -23.38 -2.03
C PHE A 153 2.60 -24.28 -2.46
N GLU A 154 1.57 -24.41 -1.63
CA GLU A 154 0.37 -25.19 -1.96
C GLU A 154 -0.39 -24.60 -3.14
N GLN A 155 -0.53 -23.27 -3.23
CA GLN A 155 -1.11 -22.60 -4.40
C GLN A 155 -0.35 -22.96 -5.68
N HIS A 156 0.97 -22.80 -5.68
CA HIS A 156 1.80 -23.12 -6.83
C HIS A 156 1.69 -24.61 -7.22
N TRP A 157 1.57 -25.51 -6.24
CA TRP A 157 1.32 -26.93 -6.48
C TRP A 157 -0.06 -27.19 -7.10
N LEU A 158 -1.12 -26.57 -6.57
CA LEU A 158 -2.49 -26.67 -7.09
C LEU A 158 -2.59 -26.12 -8.51
N GLU A 159 -1.96 -24.99 -8.80
CA GLU A 159 -1.90 -24.41 -10.15
C GLU A 159 -1.28 -25.40 -11.15
N ALA A 160 -0.11 -25.95 -10.85
CA ALA A 160 0.52 -26.96 -11.71
C ALA A 160 -0.35 -28.23 -11.89
N GLN A 161 -1.09 -28.64 -10.85
CA GLN A 161 -2.02 -29.75 -10.90
C GLN A 161 -3.21 -29.45 -11.84
N THR A 162 -3.79 -28.25 -11.73
CA THR A 162 -4.89 -27.79 -12.57
C THR A 162 -4.46 -27.61 -14.02
N GLU A 163 -3.25 -27.12 -14.30
CA GLU A 163 -2.70 -27.05 -15.67
C GLU A 163 -2.56 -28.44 -16.30
N ARG A 164 -2.08 -29.44 -15.54
CA ARG A 164 -2.00 -30.83 -15.99
C ARG A 164 -3.38 -31.39 -16.31
N GLN A 165 -4.37 -31.16 -15.44
CA GLN A 165 -5.75 -31.60 -15.65
C GLN A 165 -6.40 -30.90 -16.85
N ALA A 166 -6.21 -29.58 -16.99
CA ALA A 166 -6.70 -28.80 -18.12
C ALA A 166 -6.11 -29.27 -19.45
N ARG A 167 -4.85 -29.70 -19.48
CA ARG A 167 -4.19 -30.29 -20.66
C ARG A 167 -4.74 -31.68 -21.02
N GLY A 168 -5.27 -32.42 -20.04
CA GLY A 168 -5.96 -33.70 -20.24
C GLY A 168 -7.41 -33.53 -20.71
N THR A 169 -8.16 -32.59 -20.13
CA THR A 169 -9.58 -32.36 -20.44
C THR A 169 -9.79 -31.59 -21.74
N THR A 170 -8.90 -30.69 -22.15
CA THR A 170 -8.98 -30.04 -23.48
C THR A 170 -8.80 -31.03 -24.63
N LYS A 171 -8.07 -32.14 -24.43
CA LYS A 171 -7.98 -33.21 -25.45
C LYS A 171 -9.21 -34.14 -25.45
N SER A 172 -9.78 -34.43 -24.28
CA SER A 172 -10.99 -35.26 -24.18
C SER A 172 -12.27 -34.55 -24.64
N ALA A 173 -12.40 -33.23 -24.41
CA ALA A 173 -13.56 -32.47 -24.87
C ALA A 173 -13.58 -32.27 -26.40
N ILE A 174 -12.43 -32.09 -27.05
CA ILE A 174 -12.35 -31.87 -28.50
C ILE A 174 -12.62 -33.17 -29.29
N THR A 175 -12.39 -34.35 -28.71
CA THR A 175 -12.62 -35.63 -29.41
C THR A 175 -14.12 -35.99 -29.53
N LEU A 176 -15.00 -35.44 -28.68
CA LEU A 176 -16.44 -35.72 -28.76
C LEU A 176 -17.16 -34.91 -29.85
N TYR A 177 -16.66 -33.72 -30.21
CA TYR A 177 -17.28 -32.87 -31.23
C TYR A 177 -16.93 -33.24 -32.67
N ALA A 178 -16.03 -34.22 -32.88
CA ALA A 178 -15.58 -34.63 -34.21
C ALA A 178 -16.16 -35.97 -34.69
N LEU A 179 -17.05 -36.61 -33.92
CA LEU A 179 -17.66 -37.91 -34.24
C LEU A 179 -19.20 -37.89 -34.31
N ILE A 180 -19.81 -36.71 -34.48
CA ILE A 180 -21.22 -36.54 -34.87
C ILE A 180 -21.24 -35.73 -36.17
#